data_AF-A0A5J4Q464-F1
#
_entry.id   AF-A0A5J4Q464-F1
#
_cell.length_a   1.000
_cell.length_b   1.000
_cell.length_c   1.000
_cell.angle_alpha   90.00
_cell.angle_beta   90.00
_cell.angle_gamma   90.00
#
_symmetry.space_group_name_H-M   'P 1'
#
loop_
_entity.id
_entity.type
_entity.pdbx_description
1 polymer ?
#
loop_
_entity_poly.entity_id
_entity_poly.type
_entity_poly.pdbx_seq_one_letter_code
_entity_poly.pdbx_strand_id
1 'polypeptide(L)' 'SQYFRGIEDPRVQGRCRHLLSDILPAALCTYLTGGVDYQDMHLFAKDRGKQLQGLLELPNGAPPADTF' A
#
# COMPACT_ATOMS: atom_id res chain seq x y z
N SER A 1 2.37 8.82 5.33
CA SER A 1 2.80 9.68 4.19
C SER A 1 1.86 10.87 3.96
N GLN A 2 2.37 12.06 3.61
CA GLN A 2 1.55 13.28 3.38
C GLN A 2 0.98 13.41 1.96
N TYR A 3 1.51 12.64 0.99
CA TYR A 3 1.19 12.81 -0.43
C TYR A 3 -0.29 12.55 -0.79
N PHE A 4 -0.98 11.71 0.00
CA PHE A 4 -2.36 11.29 -0.26
C PHE A 4 -3.37 11.83 0.77
N ARG A 5 -3.00 12.80 1.61
CA ARG A 5 -3.86 13.29 2.70
C ARG A 5 -5.17 13.93 2.21
N GLY A 6 -5.21 14.42 0.97
CA GLY A 6 -6.41 15.01 0.36
C GLY A 6 -7.37 14.01 -0.29
N ILE A 7 -7.03 12.73 -0.31
CA ILE A 7 -7.90 11.68 -0.87
C ILE A 7 -8.82 11.18 0.24
N GLU A 8 -10.12 11.38 0.06
CA GLU A 8 -11.12 10.73 0.90
C GLU A 8 -11.07 9.22 0.68
N ASP A 9 -11.09 8.45 1.77
CA ASP A 9 -11.03 6.99 1.68
C ASP A 9 -12.40 6.43 1.28
N PRO A 10 -12.59 5.93 0.05
CA PRO A 10 -13.89 5.47 -0.42
C PRO A 10 -14.25 4.08 0.15
N ARG A 11 -13.33 3.44 0.88
CA ARG A 11 -13.51 2.09 1.39
C ARG A 11 -14.41 2.12 2.63
N VAL A 12 -15.09 1.00 2.89
CA VAL A 12 -16.04 0.93 3.99
C VAL A 12 -15.32 0.98 5.34
N GLN A 13 -15.65 1.99 6.14
CA GLN A 13 -15.13 2.19 7.49
C GLN A 13 -15.32 0.94 8.35
N GLY A 14 -14.32 0.60 9.16
CA GLY A 14 -14.32 -0.60 10.01
C GLY A 14 -14.06 -1.93 9.27
N ARG A 15 -13.97 -1.94 7.93
CA ARG A 15 -13.60 -3.13 7.14
C ARG A 15 -12.19 -3.05 6.55
N CYS A 16 -11.43 -2.02 6.88
CA CYS A 16 -10.07 -1.80 6.37
C CYS A 16 -9.03 -2.04 7.47
N ARG A 17 -8.17 -3.03 7.26
CA ARG A 17 -7.02 -3.29 8.15
C ARG A 17 -5.77 -2.51 7.74
N HIS A 18 -5.65 -2.11 6.48
CA HIS A 18 -4.46 -1.41 5.97
C HIS A 18 -4.80 0.04 5.60
N LEU A 19 -3.87 0.95 5.89
CA LEU A 19 -4.01 2.38 5.63
C LEU A 19 -4.10 2.63 4.12
N LEU A 20 -5.02 3.48 3.68
CA LEU A 20 -5.09 3.88 2.27
C LEU A 20 -3.77 4.54 1.83
N SER A 21 -3.15 5.30 2.74
CA SER A 21 -1.85 5.93 2.55
C SER A 21 -0.68 4.96 2.40
N ASP A 22 -0.86 3.66 2.67
CA ASP A 22 0.12 2.62 2.38
C ASP A 22 -0.22 1.90 1.06
N ILE A 23 -1.51 1.65 0.80
CA ILE A 23 -1.98 0.94 -0.39
C ILE A 23 -1.63 1.72 -1.66
N LEU A 24 -1.98 3.00 -1.72
CA LEU A 24 -1.79 3.81 -2.93
C LEU A 24 -0.31 3.93 -3.33
N PRO A 25 0.63 4.31 -2.45
CA PRO A 25 2.04 4.33 -2.82
C PRO A 25 2.62 2.93 -3.08
N ALA A 26 2.20 1.88 -2.36
CA ALA A 26 2.68 0.53 -2.65
C ALA A 26 2.27 0.07 -4.07
N ALA A 27 1.01 0.29 -4.46
CA ALA A 27 0.53 0.00 -5.81
C ALA A 27 1.26 0.81 -6.87
N LEU A 28 1.42 2.12 -6.65
CA LEU A 28 2.15 3.01 -7.57
C LEU A 28 3.61 2.58 -7.74
N CYS A 29 4.34 2.36 -6.65
CA CYS A 29 5.72 1.94 -6.70
C CYS A 29 5.87 0.59 -7.40
N THR A 30 4.95 -0.35 -7.16
CA THR A 30 4.94 -1.65 -7.85
C THR A 30 4.91 -1.46 -9.36
N TYR A 31 3.95 -0.67 -9.88
CA TYR A 31 3.85 -0.36 -11.31
C TYR A 31 5.08 0.37 -11.85
N LEU A 32 5.63 1.33 -11.10
CA LEU A 32 6.86 2.03 -11.50
C LEU A 32 8.07 1.11 -11.58
N THR A 33 8.07 0.01 -10.83
CA THR A 33 9.12 -1.02 -10.85
C THR A 33 8.83 -2.22 -11.75
N GLY A 34 7.74 -2.15 -12.55
CA GLY A 34 7.41 -3.17 -13.55
C GLY A 34 6.55 -4.34 -13.04
N GLY A 35 6.06 -4.29 -11.80
CA GLY A 35 5.00 -5.19 -11.35
C GLY A 35 3.67 -4.82 -12.00
N VAL A 36 2.80 -5.80 -12.21
CA VAL A 36 1.60 -5.66 -13.05
C VAL A 36 0.30 -6.05 -12.34
N ASP A 37 0.37 -6.82 -11.26
CA ASP A 37 -0.80 -7.35 -10.57
C ASP A 37 -0.76 -7.14 -9.05
N TYR A 38 -1.82 -7.60 -8.37
CA TYR A 38 -1.96 -7.48 -6.92
C TYR A 38 -1.00 -8.39 -6.13
N GLN A 39 -0.52 -9.48 -6.74
CA GLN A 39 0.49 -10.34 -6.11
C GLN A 39 1.82 -9.61 -6.10
N ASP A 40 2.18 -8.94 -7.19
CA ASP A 40 3.36 -8.08 -7.25
C ASP A 40 3.29 -6.96 -6.21
N MET A 41 2.12 -6.37 -5.97
CA MET A 41 1.94 -5.34 -4.93
C MET A 41 2.17 -5.87 -3.52
N HIS A 42 1.64 -7.07 -3.24
CA HIS A 42 1.89 -7.75 -1.98
C HIS A 42 3.39 -8.04 -1.79
N LEU A 43 4.04 -8.61 -2.81
CA LEU A 43 5.46 -8.92 -2.79
C LEU A 43 6.32 -7.66 -2.63
N PHE A 44 5.99 -6.59 -3.35
CA PHE A 44 6.67 -5.31 -3.21
C PHE A 44 6.57 -4.77 -1.78
N ALA A 45 5.36 -4.72 -1.22
CA ALA A 45 5.16 -4.24 0.15
C ALA A 45 5.89 -5.12 1.19
N LYS A 46 5.93 -6.43 0.97
CA LYS A 46 6.63 -7.40 1.82
C LYS A 46 8.14 -7.24 1.78
N ASP A 47 8.71 -7.11 0.57
CA ASP A 47 10.16 -7.17 0.36
C ASP A 47 10.83 -5.79 0.46
N ARG A 48 10.13 -4.74 0.04
CA ARG A 48 10.65 -3.36 -0.03
C ARG A 48 10.01 -2.40 0.96
N GLY A 49 8.85 -2.74 1.53
CA GLY A 49 8.10 -1.84 2.41
C GLY A 49 8.89 -1.31 3.60
N LYS A 50 9.70 -2.16 4.24
CA LYS A 50 10.58 -1.75 5.36
C LYS A 50 11.67 -0.76 4.95
N GLN A 51 12.09 -0.77 3.68
CA GLN A 51 13.12 0.13 3.15
C GLN A 51 12.53 1.51 2.82
N LEU A 52 11.20 1.61 2.71
CA LEU A 52 10.46 2.82 2.35
C LEU A 52 9.81 3.49 3.57
N GLN A 53 10.46 3.40 4.74
CA GLN A 53 9.97 4.06 5.96
C GLN A 53 9.74 5.56 5.73
N GLY A 54 8.58 6.04 6.16
CA GLY A 54 8.11 7.42 5.93
C GLY A 54 7.22 7.56 4.70
N LEU A 55 7.40 6.73 3.67
CA LEU A 55 6.44 6.58 2.58
C LEU A 55 5.38 5.53 2.92
N LEU A 56 5.81 4.38 3.43
CA LEU A 56 4.96 3.27 3.88
C LEU A 56 5.12 3.08 5.41
N GLU A 57 4.01 3.02 6.12
CA GLU A 57 3.95 2.82 7.58
C GLU A 57 3.72 1.35 7.94
N LEU A 58 2.84 0.66 7.21
CA LEU A 58 2.55 -0.77 7.32
C LEU A 58 2.27 -1.23 8.77
N PRO A 59 1.33 -0.57 9.51
CA PRO A 59 1.08 -0.88 10.92
C PRO A 59 0.63 -2.32 11.17
N ASN A 60 0.03 -2.95 10.15
CA ASN A 60 -0.42 -4.34 10.18
C ASN A 60 0.38 -5.24 9.23
N GLY A 61 1.61 -4.85 8.91
CA GLY A 61 2.45 -5.52 7.92
C GLY A 61 2.01 -5.26 6.48
N ALA A 62 2.60 -6.02 5.55
CA ALA A 62 2.31 -5.92 4.13
C ALA A 62 0.84 -6.29 3.85
N PRO A 63 0.08 -5.46 3.09
CA PRO A 63 -1.28 -5.82 2.71
C PRO A 63 -1.27 -7.08 1.84
N PRO A 64 -2.19 -8.04 2.05
CA PRO A 64 -2.35 -9.17 1.15
C PRO A 64 -2.88 -8.70 -0.22
N ALA A 65 -2.69 -9.52 -1.26
CA ALA A 65 -3.12 -9.18 -2.62
C ALA A 65 -4.61 -8.78 -2.70
N ASP A 66 -5.49 -9.46 -1.97
CA ASP A 66 -6.93 -9.17 -1.92
C ASP A 66 -7.30 -7.80 -1.31
N THR A 67 -6.31 -7.04 -0.81
CA THR A 67 -6.50 -5.68 -0.29
C THR A 67 -6.29 -4.58 -1.33
N PHE A 68 -5.55 -4.86 -2.40
CA PHE A 68 -5.23 -3.92 -3.47
C PHE A 68 -6.32 -3.89 -4.54
#